data_AF-A0A2S5M4S4-F1
#
_entry.id   AF-A0A2S5M4S4-F1
#
_cell.length_a   1.000
_cell.length_b   1.000
_cell.length_c   1.000
_cell.angle_alpha   90.00
_cell.angle_beta   90.00
_cell.angle_gamma   90.00
#
_symmetry.space_group_name_H-M   'P 1'
#
loop_
_entity.id
_entity.type
_entity.pdbx_description
1 polymer ?
#
loop_
_entity_poly.entity_id
_entity_poly.type
_entity_poly.pdbx_seq_one_letter_code
_entity_poly.pdbx_strand_id
1 'polypeptide(L)'
;MDGESEGLTLEPAVTLSAKCEPVFAGSDTAVSQIIHACHSATIDQGLSALALPGLTRDTLEPVLQYCASLQCVTDAVSCPGCKRRSEALGIETLDQFILSKKDIIVGDGRVRLTGEGTESITTPCLETLAKQWSGENYWFWARRVIRKLRHGIRRAHMQGEAVAGDGETPSVILMEPQLADNIGMVARACANFGLDNLRLVSPRDGWPNEKARIAASGANYIIDDAQAFSSLEDSIGDLNWLCATTARQRDLRKPVMTPEQAIAEMRTRISRGERCGILFGRERNGLETSEVANADALIMIPVNSRFASLNLAQAVLLLGYEWMRGDPGRSLGRVTTYERPLNEGLNFGHDRPATKQELIGLFEHLESELERLGFFNPGHRKATVTQNLRTLLSRLGATDQEVRTLRGIVATLAQGKGAGRKSGSKVP
;
A
#
# COMPACT_ATOMS: atom_id res chain seq x y z
N MET A 1 -2.53 -41.97 -44.87
CA MET A 1 -3.20 -40.66 -44.87
C MET A 1 -2.90 -40.06 -43.52
N ASP A 2 -1.68 -39.55 -43.39
CA ASP A 2 -1.22 -38.88 -42.20
C ASP A 2 -1.61 -37.40 -42.36
N GLY A 3 -2.55 -36.96 -41.53
CA GLY A 3 -2.99 -35.57 -41.49
C GLY A 3 -2.00 -34.76 -40.65
N GLU A 4 -1.21 -33.92 -41.33
CA GLU A 4 -0.40 -32.88 -40.71
C GLU A 4 -1.31 -31.89 -39.96
N SER A 5 -1.06 -31.73 -38.66
CA SER A 5 -1.61 -30.64 -37.87
C SER A 5 -0.83 -29.36 -38.20
N GLU A 6 -1.43 -28.47 -39.00
CA GLU A 6 -0.95 -27.10 -39.19
C GLU A 6 -0.95 -26.37 -37.84
N GLY A 7 0.25 -26.13 -37.29
CA GLY A 7 0.43 -25.21 -36.18
C GLY A 7 0.24 -23.78 -36.67
N LEU A 8 -0.83 -23.12 -36.22
CA LEU A 8 -0.95 -21.67 -36.36
C LEU A 8 0.18 -21.01 -35.57
N THR A 9 1.23 -20.57 -36.26
CA THR A 9 2.20 -19.62 -35.73
C THR A 9 1.51 -18.28 -35.56
N LEU A 10 1.19 -17.90 -34.31
CA LEU A 10 0.75 -16.55 -33.97
C LEU A 10 1.83 -15.56 -34.42
N GLU A 11 1.48 -14.64 -35.31
CA GLU A 11 2.40 -13.57 -35.73
C GLU A 11 2.86 -12.75 -34.52
N PRO A 12 4.14 -12.31 -34.48
CA PRO A 12 4.66 -11.55 -33.35
C PRO A 12 3.98 -10.18 -33.27
N ALA A 13 3.56 -9.77 -32.07
CA ALA A 13 2.90 -8.47 -31.85
C ALA A 13 3.83 -7.26 -32.05
N VAL A 14 5.14 -7.46 -32.03
CA VAL A 14 6.18 -6.44 -32.22
C VAL A 14 7.11 -6.89 -33.34
N THR A 15 7.38 -6.01 -34.28
CA THR A 15 8.35 -6.18 -35.37
C THR A 15 9.40 -5.07 -35.32
N LEU A 16 10.44 -5.17 -36.16
CA LEU A 16 11.45 -4.11 -36.28
C LEU A 16 11.17 -3.25 -37.52
N SER A 17 11.25 -1.94 -37.35
CA SER A 17 11.21 -0.99 -38.46
C SER A 17 12.50 -1.03 -39.28
N ALA A 18 12.50 -0.36 -40.44
CA ALA A 18 13.70 -0.18 -41.27
C ALA A 18 14.86 0.53 -40.54
N LYS A 19 14.59 1.18 -39.39
CA LYS A 19 15.59 1.83 -38.53
C LYS A 19 16.00 0.96 -37.32
N CYS A 20 15.67 -0.33 -37.33
CA CYS A 20 15.87 -1.26 -36.21
C CYS A 20 15.19 -0.81 -34.91
N GLU A 21 14.01 -0.20 -35.01
CA GLU A 21 13.23 0.22 -33.85
C GLU A 21 12.07 -0.76 -33.63
N PRO A 22 11.77 -1.16 -32.40
CA PRO A 22 10.64 -2.03 -32.13
C PRO A 22 9.33 -1.24 -32.34
N VAL A 23 8.53 -1.72 -33.29
CA VAL A 23 7.25 -1.13 -33.72
C VAL A 23 6.13 -2.15 -33.58
N PHE A 24 4.89 -1.66 -33.52
CA PHE A 24 3.73 -2.54 -33.58
C PHE A 24 3.63 -3.24 -34.93
N ALA A 25 3.38 -4.55 -34.92
CA ALA A 25 3.29 -5.33 -36.15
C ALA A 25 2.24 -4.75 -37.11
N GLY A 26 2.64 -4.50 -38.35
CA GLY A 26 1.78 -3.87 -39.37
C GLY A 26 1.70 -2.33 -39.29
N SER A 27 2.53 -1.68 -38.48
CA SER A 27 2.60 -0.21 -38.33
C SER A 27 4.05 0.28 -38.16
N ASP A 28 4.29 1.55 -38.49
CA ASP A 28 5.56 2.25 -38.21
C ASP A 28 5.58 2.90 -36.80
N THR A 29 4.54 2.67 -35.98
CA THR A 29 4.46 3.26 -34.64
C THR A 29 5.34 2.52 -33.64
N ALA A 30 6.26 3.24 -33.00
CA ALA A 30 7.18 2.67 -32.04
C ALA A 30 6.46 2.18 -30.77
N VAL A 31 6.95 1.09 -30.18
CA VAL A 31 6.42 0.54 -28.92
C VAL A 31 6.42 1.60 -27.80
N SER A 32 7.44 2.47 -27.75
CA SER A 32 7.51 3.62 -26.82
C SER A 32 6.35 4.60 -26.95
N GLN A 33 5.90 4.89 -28.17
CA GLN A 33 4.78 5.80 -28.42
C GLN A 33 3.47 5.19 -27.92
N ILE A 34 3.29 3.89 -28.14
CA ILE A 34 2.12 3.14 -27.65
C ILE A 34 2.08 3.17 -26.12
N ILE A 35 3.20 2.89 -25.47
CA ILE A 35 3.35 2.94 -24.02
C ILE A 35 3.06 4.34 -23.50
N HIS A 36 3.65 5.38 -24.10
CA HIS A 36 3.46 6.76 -23.67
C HIS A 36 1.99 7.19 -23.74
N ALA A 37 1.29 6.88 -24.84
CA ALA A 37 -0.11 7.23 -25.00
C ALA A 37 -1.01 6.54 -23.97
N CYS A 38 -0.80 5.24 -23.73
CA CYS A 38 -1.57 4.47 -22.75
C CYS A 38 -1.18 4.76 -21.28
N HIS A 39 0.02 5.32 -21.07
CA HIS A 39 0.49 5.74 -19.76
C HIS A 39 -0.08 7.12 -19.37
N SER A 40 0.03 8.09 -20.28
CA SER A 40 -0.30 9.51 -20.04
C SER A 40 -1.80 9.81 -20.03
N ALA A 41 -2.62 8.88 -20.52
CA ALA A 41 -4.08 8.96 -20.51
C ALA A 41 -4.70 7.65 -19.97
N THR A 42 -6.03 7.52 -20.04
CA THR A 42 -6.66 6.20 -19.88
C THR A 42 -6.25 5.30 -21.05
N ILE A 43 -6.31 3.97 -20.86
CA ILE A 43 -5.97 3.03 -21.94
C ILE A 43 -6.86 3.28 -23.17
N ASP A 44 -8.15 3.49 -22.96
CA ASP A 44 -9.11 3.69 -24.05
C ASP A 44 -8.85 5.02 -24.79
N GLN A 45 -8.48 6.09 -24.07
CA GLN A 45 -8.06 7.36 -24.68
C GLN A 45 -6.74 7.22 -25.44
N GLY A 46 -5.76 6.53 -24.87
CA GLY A 46 -4.47 6.29 -25.51
C GLY A 46 -4.61 5.48 -26.80
N LEU A 47 -5.37 4.39 -26.76
CA LEU A 47 -5.69 3.57 -27.94
C LEU A 47 -6.46 4.36 -29.00
N SER A 48 -7.47 5.14 -28.57
CA SER A 48 -8.25 5.98 -29.49
C SER A 48 -7.40 7.08 -30.14
N ALA A 49 -6.42 7.64 -29.42
CA ALA A 49 -5.53 8.68 -29.95
C ALA A 49 -4.53 8.11 -30.97
N LEU A 50 -4.07 6.87 -30.76
CA LEU A 50 -3.18 6.18 -31.71
C LEU A 50 -3.92 5.71 -32.97
N ALA A 51 -5.19 5.31 -32.83
CA ALA A 51 -6.06 4.85 -33.91
C ALA A 51 -5.44 3.76 -34.81
N LEU A 52 -4.63 2.87 -34.21
CA LEU A 52 -3.89 1.84 -34.95
C LEU A 52 -4.77 0.62 -35.26
N PRO A 53 -4.91 0.21 -36.53
CA PRO A 53 -5.63 -1.00 -36.89
C PRO A 53 -5.06 -2.23 -36.18
N GLY A 54 -5.91 -3.03 -35.53
CA GLY A 54 -5.49 -4.25 -34.83
C GLY A 54 -4.90 -4.03 -33.43
N LEU A 55 -4.60 -2.80 -33.02
CA LEU A 55 -4.22 -2.48 -31.63
C LEU A 55 -5.48 -2.14 -30.83
N THR A 56 -5.92 -3.10 -30.03
CA THR A 56 -7.09 -3.04 -29.17
C THR A 56 -6.68 -3.33 -27.74
N ARG A 57 -7.62 -3.22 -26.80
CA ARG A 57 -7.38 -3.60 -25.40
C ARG A 57 -6.87 -5.04 -25.27
N ASP A 58 -7.43 -5.96 -26.05
CA ASP A 58 -7.08 -7.39 -26.00
C ASP A 58 -5.73 -7.71 -26.64
N THR A 59 -5.27 -6.88 -27.58
CA THR A 59 -4.01 -7.08 -28.31
C THR A 59 -2.87 -6.19 -27.80
N LEU A 60 -3.13 -5.30 -26.83
CA LEU A 60 -2.15 -4.37 -26.28
C LEU A 60 -1.11 -5.07 -25.38
N GLU A 61 -1.53 -6.08 -24.62
CA GLU A 61 -0.67 -6.69 -23.60
C GLU A 61 0.65 -7.28 -24.16
N PRO A 62 0.64 -8.07 -25.25
CA PRO A 62 1.87 -8.60 -25.84
C PRO A 62 2.85 -7.50 -26.28
N VAL A 63 2.34 -6.38 -26.80
CA VAL A 63 3.15 -5.20 -27.20
C VAL A 63 3.84 -4.57 -26.00
N LEU A 64 3.09 -4.40 -24.90
CA LEU A 64 3.65 -3.88 -23.66
C LEU A 64 4.64 -4.87 -23.03
N GLN A 65 4.34 -6.17 -23.09
CA GLN A 65 5.16 -7.22 -22.50
C GLN A 65 6.56 -7.24 -23.11
N TYR A 66 6.68 -7.02 -24.41
CA TYR A 66 7.97 -6.87 -25.11
C TYR A 66 8.89 -5.85 -24.43
N CYS A 67 8.36 -4.67 -24.07
CA CYS A 67 9.12 -3.64 -23.38
C CYS A 67 9.27 -3.94 -21.88
N ALA A 68 8.21 -4.42 -21.22
CA ALA A 68 8.17 -4.66 -19.78
C ALA A 68 9.11 -5.79 -19.32
N SER A 69 9.29 -6.83 -20.15
CA SER A 69 10.21 -7.96 -19.93
C SER A 69 11.65 -7.64 -20.34
N LEU A 70 11.89 -6.44 -20.89
CA LEU A 70 13.18 -6.02 -21.43
C LEU A 70 13.65 -6.86 -22.63
N GLN A 71 12.73 -7.42 -23.42
CA GLN A 71 13.06 -8.23 -24.59
C GLN A 71 13.86 -7.44 -25.64
N CYS A 72 13.66 -6.13 -25.71
CA CYS A 72 14.48 -5.22 -26.51
C CYS A 72 15.99 -5.31 -26.22
N VAL A 73 16.42 -5.74 -25.02
CA VAL A 73 17.83 -5.98 -24.70
C VAL A 73 18.34 -7.22 -25.39
N THR A 74 17.57 -8.30 -25.32
CA THR A 74 17.92 -9.56 -25.96
C THR A 74 18.02 -9.38 -27.47
N ASP A 75 17.12 -8.56 -28.03
CA ASP A 75 17.08 -8.24 -29.45
C ASP A 75 18.10 -7.15 -29.86
N ALA A 76 18.84 -6.58 -28.90
CA ALA A 76 19.81 -5.50 -29.11
C ALA A 76 19.23 -4.27 -29.85
N VAL A 77 17.98 -3.91 -29.56
CA VAL A 77 17.27 -2.76 -30.15
C VAL A 77 16.76 -1.78 -29.10
N SER A 78 16.48 -0.54 -29.49
CA SER A 78 15.93 0.47 -28.58
C SER A 78 14.96 1.43 -29.26
N CYS A 79 13.98 1.92 -28.51
CA CYS A 79 13.04 2.95 -28.97
C CYS A 79 13.67 4.36 -28.97
N PRO A 80 13.18 5.27 -29.84
CA PRO A 80 13.43 6.71 -29.72
C PRO A 80 13.09 7.24 -28.33
N GLY A 81 13.95 8.13 -27.80
CA GLY A 81 13.74 8.76 -26.49
C GLY A 81 13.75 7.80 -25.31
N CYS A 82 14.09 6.52 -25.48
CA CYS A 82 14.23 5.58 -24.38
C CYS A 82 15.54 5.81 -23.67
N LYS A 83 15.53 5.89 -22.32
CA LYS A 83 16.76 6.02 -21.53
C LYS A 83 17.79 4.94 -21.85
N ARG A 84 17.32 3.72 -22.17
CA ARG A 84 18.18 2.59 -22.52
C ARG A 84 18.92 2.77 -23.86
N ARG A 85 18.40 3.61 -24.75
CA ARG A 85 19.11 3.99 -25.98
C ARG A 85 20.38 4.77 -25.61
N SER A 86 20.26 5.73 -24.69
CA SER A 86 21.41 6.50 -24.18
C SER A 86 22.39 5.59 -23.44
N GLU A 87 21.90 4.69 -22.57
CA GLU A 87 22.73 3.72 -21.84
C GLU A 87 23.50 2.76 -22.77
N ALA A 88 22.84 2.23 -23.81
CA ALA A 88 23.47 1.33 -24.79
C ALA A 88 24.54 2.04 -25.65
N LEU A 89 24.41 3.34 -25.83
CA LEU A 89 25.39 4.18 -26.53
C LEU A 89 26.50 4.71 -25.60
N GLY A 90 26.47 4.37 -24.30
CA GLY A 90 27.44 4.85 -23.32
C GLY A 90 27.31 6.35 -23.00
N ILE A 91 26.12 6.92 -23.19
CA ILE A 91 25.83 8.32 -22.93
C ILE A 91 25.23 8.46 -21.52
N GLU A 92 26.09 8.80 -20.56
CA GLU A 92 25.77 8.99 -19.15
C GLU A 92 25.59 10.46 -18.77
N THR A 93 26.19 11.37 -19.54
CA THR A 93 26.13 12.83 -19.28
C THR A 93 25.59 13.61 -20.48
N LEU A 94 25.04 14.80 -20.20
CA LEU A 94 24.65 15.76 -21.22
C LEU A 94 25.83 16.11 -22.14
N ASP A 95 27.04 16.23 -21.60
CA ASP A 95 28.24 16.54 -22.40
C ASP A 95 28.56 15.43 -23.40
N GLN A 96 28.45 14.17 -22.99
CA GLN A 96 28.61 13.03 -23.89
C GLN A 96 27.51 13.01 -24.97
N PHE A 97 26.29 13.39 -24.61
CA PHE A 97 25.20 13.51 -25.58
C PHE A 97 25.49 14.62 -26.60
N ILE A 98 25.96 15.79 -26.15
CA ILE A 98 26.34 16.91 -27.02
C ILE A 98 27.46 16.47 -27.97
N LEU A 99 28.51 15.83 -27.45
CA LEU A 99 29.63 15.34 -28.25
C LEU A 99 29.20 14.34 -29.33
N SER A 100 28.16 13.53 -29.07
CA SER A 100 27.62 12.59 -30.05
C SER A 100 26.91 13.23 -31.25
N LYS A 101 26.64 14.55 -31.21
CA LYS A 101 25.94 15.31 -32.24
C LYS A 101 26.88 16.30 -32.92
N LYS A 102 26.56 16.66 -34.17
CA LYS A 102 27.27 17.73 -34.90
C LYS A 102 26.91 19.10 -34.32
N ASP A 103 25.60 19.35 -34.25
CA ASP A 103 25.02 20.61 -33.78
C ASP A 103 23.68 20.33 -33.09
N ILE A 104 23.45 20.91 -31.93
CA ILE A 104 22.15 20.95 -31.23
C ILE A 104 21.69 22.41 -31.22
N ILE A 105 20.63 22.71 -31.96
CA ILE A 105 20.07 24.05 -32.10
C ILE A 105 18.86 24.17 -31.18
N VAL A 106 18.90 25.10 -30.22
CA VAL A 106 17.83 25.30 -29.25
C VAL A 106 16.99 26.53 -29.58
N GLY A 107 15.67 26.37 -29.65
CA GLY A 107 14.70 27.44 -29.86
C GLY A 107 14.87 28.14 -31.21
N ASP A 108 15.04 29.46 -31.18
CA ASP A 108 15.32 30.29 -32.36
C ASP A 108 16.77 30.19 -32.86
N GLY A 109 17.58 29.32 -32.24
CA GLY A 109 18.96 29.06 -32.61
C GLY A 109 19.98 29.99 -31.96
N ARG A 110 19.59 30.84 -31.00
CA ARG A 110 20.52 31.62 -30.18
C ARG A 110 21.46 30.76 -29.34
N VAL A 111 21.00 29.59 -28.94
CA VAL A 111 21.82 28.61 -28.21
C VAL A 111 22.10 27.45 -29.16
N ARG A 112 23.37 27.27 -29.48
CA ARG A 112 23.88 26.16 -30.30
C ARG A 112 24.95 25.42 -29.50
N LEU A 113 24.74 24.12 -29.31
CA LEU A 113 25.72 23.23 -28.68
C LEU A 113 26.36 22.40 -29.77
N THR A 114 27.66 22.57 -29.99
CA THR A 114 28.44 21.87 -31.00
C THR A 114 29.13 20.66 -30.40
N GLY A 115 29.13 19.54 -31.11
CA GLY A 115 29.89 18.34 -30.77
C GLY A 115 30.67 17.83 -31.97
N GLU A 116 31.09 16.56 -31.89
CA GLU A 116 31.96 15.90 -32.87
C GLU A 116 31.21 14.90 -33.76
N GLY A 117 29.89 14.78 -33.57
CA GLY A 117 29.05 13.87 -34.34
C GLY A 117 28.77 14.34 -35.77
N THR A 118 27.98 13.53 -36.48
CA THR A 118 27.58 13.81 -37.89
C THR A 118 26.15 14.32 -38.04
N GLU A 119 25.30 14.07 -37.03
CA GLU A 119 23.88 14.41 -37.05
C GLU A 119 23.61 15.74 -36.32
N SER A 120 22.82 16.61 -36.93
CA SER A 120 22.34 17.85 -36.29
C SER A 120 20.90 17.67 -35.82
N ILE A 121 20.60 18.13 -34.61
CA ILE A 121 19.24 18.09 -34.03
C ILE A 121 18.76 19.50 -33.68
N THR A 122 17.46 19.73 -33.82
CA THR A 122 16.81 20.98 -33.39
C THR A 122 15.83 20.65 -32.27
N THR A 123 15.87 21.43 -31.20
CA THR A 123 15.01 21.26 -30.02
C THR A 123 14.38 22.60 -29.64
N PRO A 124 13.10 22.65 -29.25
CA PRO A 124 12.42 23.92 -28.99
C PRO A 124 12.93 24.64 -27.73
N CYS A 125 13.40 23.91 -26.72
CA CYS A 125 13.97 24.49 -25.50
C CYS A 125 14.94 23.51 -24.80
N LEU A 126 15.71 24.03 -23.82
CA LEU A 126 16.66 23.23 -23.03
C LEU A 126 15.95 22.12 -22.22
N GLU A 127 14.71 22.32 -21.80
CA GLU A 127 13.95 21.30 -21.08
C GLU A 127 13.60 20.11 -21.98
N THR A 128 13.20 20.37 -23.23
CA THR A 128 12.98 19.30 -24.22
C THR A 128 14.29 18.59 -24.55
N LEU A 129 15.40 19.32 -24.64
CA LEU A 129 16.72 18.71 -24.79
C LEU A 129 17.05 17.80 -23.60
N ALA A 130 16.82 18.27 -22.37
CA ALA A 130 17.07 17.53 -21.15
C ALA A 130 16.31 16.19 -21.13
N LYS A 131 15.02 16.22 -21.45
CA LYS A 131 14.17 15.02 -21.56
C LYS A 131 14.62 14.08 -22.67
N GLN A 132 15.07 14.63 -23.80
CA GLN A 132 15.47 13.85 -24.97
C GLN A 132 16.74 13.02 -24.73
N TRP A 133 17.74 13.55 -24.02
CA TRP A 133 18.96 12.80 -23.74
C TRP A 133 18.83 11.88 -22.51
N SER A 134 18.14 12.35 -21.45
CA SER A 134 17.93 11.54 -20.25
C SER A 134 17.06 10.32 -20.55
N GLY A 135 16.15 10.48 -21.52
CA GLY A 135 15.23 9.47 -22.00
C GLY A 135 14.22 9.02 -20.94
N GLU A 136 13.22 8.29 -21.41
CA GLU A 136 12.15 7.76 -20.57
C GLU A 136 12.37 6.27 -20.28
N ASN A 137 11.97 5.85 -19.08
CA ASN A 137 11.99 4.45 -18.69
C ASN A 137 10.73 3.73 -19.19
N TYR A 138 10.59 3.59 -20.51
CA TYR A 138 9.39 3.00 -21.12
C TYR A 138 9.05 1.59 -20.63
N TRP A 139 10.05 0.80 -20.22
CA TRP A 139 9.80 -0.52 -19.63
C TRP A 139 8.96 -0.44 -18.33
N PHE A 140 9.17 0.62 -17.54
CA PHE A 140 8.44 0.85 -16.30
C PHE A 140 7.02 1.30 -16.60
N TRP A 141 6.86 2.25 -17.53
CA TRP A 141 5.55 2.67 -18.01
C TRP A 141 4.78 1.50 -18.62
N ALA A 142 5.43 0.62 -19.38
CA ALA A 142 4.82 -0.57 -19.95
C ALA A 142 4.25 -1.48 -18.85
N ARG A 143 5.00 -1.74 -17.77
CA ARG A 143 4.51 -2.49 -16.61
C ARG A 143 3.30 -1.81 -15.96
N ARG A 144 3.33 -0.49 -15.80
CA ARG A 144 2.20 0.28 -15.27
C ARG A 144 0.97 0.17 -16.16
N VAL A 145 1.14 0.23 -17.48
CA VAL A 145 0.04 0.06 -18.44
C VAL A 145 -0.47 -1.39 -18.44
N ILE A 146 0.39 -2.42 -18.40
CA ILE A 146 -0.03 -3.83 -18.27
C ILE A 146 -0.88 -4.01 -17.02
N ARG A 147 -0.47 -3.39 -15.91
CA ARG A 147 -1.24 -3.43 -14.67
C ARG A 147 -2.59 -2.73 -14.82
N LYS A 148 -2.61 -1.51 -15.40
CA LYS A 148 -3.87 -0.81 -15.76
C LYS A 148 -4.76 -1.67 -16.67
N LEU A 149 -4.16 -2.47 -17.55
CA LEU A 149 -4.86 -3.29 -18.54
C LEU A 149 -5.51 -4.51 -17.88
N ARG A 150 -4.73 -5.29 -17.12
CA ARG A 150 -5.17 -6.54 -16.46
C ARG A 150 -6.11 -6.30 -15.28
N HIS A 151 -5.92 -5.20 -14.55
CA HIS A 151 -6.58 -4.98 -13.26
C HIS A 151 -7.37 -3.68 -13.22
N GLY A 152 -7.45 -2.92 -14.33
CA GLY A 152 -7.91 -1.55 -14.28
C GLY A 152 -6.93 -0.67 -13.47
N ILE A 153 -7.34 0.53 -13.12
CA ILE A 153 -6.56 1.42 -12.24
C ILE A 153 -6.42 0.82 -10.81
N ARG A 154 -7.03 -0.34 -10.51
CA ARG A 154 -7.09 -0.95 -9.17
C ARG A 154 -6.47 -2.36 -9.10
N ARG A 155 -5.29 -2.40 -8.46
CA ARG A 155 -4.69 -3.47 -7.60
C ARG A 155 -4.76 -4.93 -8.10
N ALA A 156 -3.62 -5.46 -8.54
CA ALA A 156 -3.42 -6.89 -8.77
C ALA A 156 -3.41 -7.67 -7.44
N HIS A 157 -4.17 -8.77 -7.38
CA HIS A 157 -4.08 -9.86 -6.40
C HIS A 157 -4.50 -9.63 -4.93
N MET A 158 -5.34 -8.63 -4.63
CA MET A 158 -6.22 -8.68 -3.46
C MET A 158 -7.67 -8.74 -3.94
N GLN A 159 -8.38 -9.84 -3.70
CA GLN A 159 -9.83 -9.87 -3.89
C GLN A 159 -10.46 -8.91 -2.86
N GLY A 160 -11.04 -7.80 -3.34
CA GLY A 160 -11.67 -6.78 -2.50
C GLY A 160 -11.59 -5.38 -3.11
N GLU A 161 -12.47 -4.47 -2.67
CA GLU A 161 -12.40 -3.05 -3.02
C GLU A 161 -11.11 -2.41 -2.47
N ALA A 162 -10.70 -1.28 -3.05
CA ALA A 162 -9.63 -0.47 -2.48
C ALA A 162 -9.98 -0.13 -1.03
N VAL A 163 -9.00 -0.25 -0.13
CA VAL A 163 -9.18 0.09 1.28
C VAL A 163 -9.64 1.53 1.46
N ALA A 164 -9.24 2.41 0.52
CA ALA A 164 -9.64 3.81 0.43
C ALA A 164 -9.44 4.33 -1.01
N GLY A 165 -10.28 5.26 -1.45
CA GLY A 165 -10.20 6.03 -2.69
C GLY A 165 -9.14 7.15 -2.66
N ASP A 166 -9.02 7.89 -3.77
CA ASP A 166 -8.12 9.06 -3.83
C ASP A 166 -8.59 10.15 -2.85
N GLY A 167 -7.68 10.64 -2.02
CA GLY A 167 -7.98 11.60 -0.95
C GLY A 167 -8.60 10.99 0.32
N GLU A 168 -8.93 9.70 0.35
CA GLU A 168 -9.52 9.04 1.53
C GLU A 168 -8.47 8.52 2.54
N THR A 169 -7.18 8.65 2.20
CA THR A 169 -6.04 8.36 3.09
C THR A 169 -5.01 9.49 3.00
N PRO A 170 -4.20 9.69 4.06
CA PRO A 170 -3.14 10.68 4.00
C PRO A 170 -2.03 10.26 3.02
N SER A 171 -1.49 11.23 2.30
CA SER A 171 -0.32 11.02 1.44
C SER A 171 0.95 10.85 2.29
N VAL A 172 1.73 9.80 2.03
CA VAL A 172 3.04 9.58 2.63
C VAL A 172 4.09 10.25 1.74
N ILE A 173 4.77 11.26 2.25
CA ILE A 173 5.74 12.06 1.48
C ILE A 173 7.14 11.84 2.03
N LEU A 174 8.06 11.37 1.19
CA LEU A 174 9.46 11.18 1.54
C LEU A 174 10.31 12.30 0.95
N MET A 175 10.94 13.10 1.80
CA MET A 175 11.85 14.17 1.40
C MET A 175 13.27 13.63 1.22
N GLU A 176 13.75 13.69 -0.03
CA GLU A 176 15.09 13.26 -0.45
C GLU A 176 15.54 11.90 0.12
N PRO A 177 14.73 10.83 -0.06
CA PRO A 177 15.09 9.51 0.45
C PRO A 177 16.42 9.05 -0.17
N GLN A 178 17.33 8.55 0.68
CA GLN A 178 18.71 8.27 0.28
C GLN A 178 18.92 6.84 -0.23
N LEU A 179 18.12 5.88 0.25
CA LEU A 179 18.29 4.46 -0.09
C LEU A 179 17.02 3.91 -0.72
N ALA A 180 17.16 3.33 -1.92
CA ALA A 180 16.07 2.63 -2.60
C ALA A 180 15.43 1.53 -1.72
N ASP A 181 16.24 0.81 -0.93
CA ASP A 181 15.74 -0.22 0.00
C ASP A 181 14.79 0.35 1.05
N ASN A 182 15.06 1.55 1.57
CA ASN A 182 14.17 2.23 2.51
C ASN A 182 12.85 2.64 1.83
N ILE A 183 12.89 3.08 0.58
CA ILE A 183 11.67 3.37 -0.18
C ILE A 183 10.83 2.10 -0.33
N GLY A 184 11.45 0.96 -0.64
CA GLY A 184 10.76 -0.34 -0.68
C GLY A 184 10.17 -0.74 0.67
N MET A 185 10.92 -0.59 1.76
CA MET A 185 10.42 -0.87 3.11
C MET A 185 9.28 0.07 3.52
N VAL A 186 9.34 1.35 3.14
CA VAL A 186 8.24 2.32 3.31
C VAL A 186 7.02 1.87 2.52
N ALA A 187 7.19 1.47 1.25
CA ALA A 187 6.10 0.96 0.42
C ALA A 187 5.43 -0.27 1.04
N ARG A 188 6.22 -1.16 1.64
CA ARG A 188 5.70 -2.30 2.40
C ARG A 188 4.92 -1.87 3.65
N ALA A 189 5.42 -0.91 4.41
CA ALA A 189 4.69 -0.36 5.56
C ALA A 189 3.37 0.29 5.11
N CYS A 190 3.40 1.06 4.03
CA CYS A 190 2.24 1.67 3.41
C CYS A 190 1.18 0.62 3.03
N ALA A 191 1.60 -0.45 2.33
CA ALA A 191 0.73 -1.57 1.97
C ALA A 191 0.13 -2.30 3.17
N ASN A 192 0.90 -2.51 4.25
CA ASN A 192 0.41 -3.16 5.47
C ASN A 192 -0.75 -2.39 6.11
N PHE A 193 -0.74 -1.05 5.98
CA PHE A 193 -1.71 -0.18 6.65
C PHE A 193 -2.66 0.55 5.71
N GLY A 194 -2.72 0.14 4.44
CA GLY A 194 -3.63 0.72 3.45
C GLY A 194 -3.39 2.22 3.20
N LEU A 195 -2.13 2.66 3.25
CA LEU A 195 -1.72 3.99 2.84
C LEU A 195 -1.25 3.92 1.40
N ASP A 196 -2.10 4.27 0.45
CA ASP A 196 -1.83 3.95 -0.96
C ASP A 196 -1.17 5.08 -1.76
N ASN A 197 -1.09 6.29 -1.18
CA ASN A 197 -0.52 7.47 -1.84
C ASN A 197 0.91 7.73 -1.32
N LEU A 198 1.91 7.28 -2.08
CA LEU A 198 3.33 7.53 -1.81
C LEU A 198 3.88 8.61 -2.76
N ARG A 199 4.48 9.65 -2.18
CA ARG A 199 5.13 10.76 -2.90
C ARG A 199 6.61 10.82 -2.53
N LEU A 200 7.46 11.00 -3.53
CA LEU A 200 8.91 11.07 -3.38
C LEU A 200 9.38 12.43 -3.87
N VAL A 201 10.00 13.22 -2.99
CA VAL A 201 10.57 14.51 -3.37
C VAL A 201 12.07 14.31 -3.57
N SER A 202 12.55 14.58 -4.80
CA SER A 202 13.96 14.52 -5.16
C SER A 202 14.69 13.25 -4.64
N PRO A 203 14.20 12.03 -4.95
CA PRO A 203 14.85 10.80 -4.51
C PRO A 203 16.27 10.71 -5.06
N ARG A 204 17.26 10.46 -4.18
CA ARG A 204 18.68 10.56 -4.52
C ARG A 204 19.11 9.64 -5.66
N ASP A 205 18.65 8.39 -5.62
CA ASP A 205 18.98 7.36 -6.62
C ASP A 205 18.06 7.44 -7.86
N GLY A 206 17.29 8.53 -7.99
CA GLY A 206 16.31 8.73 -9.06
C GLY A 206 15.08 7.83 -8.93
N TRP A 207 14.12 8.06 -9.83
CA TRP A 207 12.87 7.31 -9.92
C TRP A 207 12.48 7.09 -11.38
N PRO A 208 11.89 5.95 -11.78
CA PRO A 208 11.61 4.74 -11.00
C PRO A 208 12.87 3.93 -10.62
N ASN A 209 12.77 3.08 -9.59
CA ASN A 209 13.92 2.32 -9.08
C ASN A 209 13.59 0.83 -8.82
N GLU A 210 14.24 -0.09 -9.55
CA GLU A 210 13.99 -1.54 -9.42
C GLU A 210 14.45 -2.10 -8.06
N LYS A 211 15.49 -1.53 -7.43
CA LYS A 211 15.90 -1.97 -6.07
C LYS A 211 14.80 -1.68 -5.06
N ALA A 212 14.16 -0.51 -5.14
CA ALA A 212 13.02 -0.17 -4.29
C ALA A 212 11.85 -1.14 -4.49
N ARG A 213 11.61 -1.55 -5.75
CA ARG A 213 10.60 -2.56 -6.09
C ARG A 213 10.92 -3.93 -5.48
N ILE A 214 12.15 -4.42 -5.61
CA ILE A 214 12.58 -5.69 -5.00
C ILE A 214 12.41 -5.63 -3.47
N ALA A 215 12.83 -4.53 -2.85
CA ALA A 215 12.72 -4.32 -1.40
C ALA A 215 11.27 -4.20 -0.91
N ALA A 216 10.32 -3.81 -1.76
CA ALA A 216 8.90 -3.73 -1.41
C ALA A 216 8.24 -5.09 -1.15
N SER A 217 8.86 -6.20 -1.55
CA SER A 217 8.47 -7.57 -1.15
C SER A 217 6.97 -7.85 -1.32
N GLY A 218 6.44 -7.60 -2.53
CA GLY A 218 5.02 -7.80 -2.85
C GLY A 218 4.18 -6.53 -2.81
N ALA A 219 4.64 -5.47 -2.14
CA ALA A 219 4.03 -4.14 -2.18
C ALA A 219 4.43 -3.33 -3.44
N ASN A 220 4.72 -4.02 -4.55
CA ASN A 220 5.13 -3.41 -5.81
C ASN A 220 4.12 -2.38 -6.30
N TYR A 221 2.85 -2.55 -5.95
CA TYR A 221 1.81 -1.64 -6.39
C TYR A 221 1.97 -0.21 -5.85
N ILE A 222 2.44 -0.06 -4.60
CA ILE A 222 2.74 1.25 -4.02
C ILE A 222 3.89 1.92 -4.77
N ILE A 223 4.92 1.14 -5.11
CA ILE A 223 6.08 1.61 -5.89
C ILE A 223 5.65 2.01 -7.31
N ASP A 224 4.90 1.16 -7.99
CA ASP A 224 4.48 1.40 -9.36
C ASP A 224 3.55 2.64 -9.48
N ASP A 225 2.76 2.91 -8.43
CA ASP A 225 1.82 4.03 -8.38
C ASP A 225 2.43 5.31 -7.78
N ALA A 226 3.57 5.22 -7.09
CA ALA A 226 4.22 6.37 -6.46
C ALA A 226 4.56 7.49 -7.45
N GLN A 227 4.47 8.72 -6.96
CA GLN A 227 4.72 9.93 -7.72
C GLN A 227 6.03 10.56 -7.27
N ALA A 228 6.90 10.91 -8.22
CA ALA A 228 8.13 11.62 -7.96
C ALA A 228 7.98 13.10 -8.33
N PHE A 229 8.46 13.98 -7.45
CA PHE A 229 8.39 15.43 -7.58
C PHE A 229 9.81 16.03 -7.50
N SER A 230 10.03 17.13 -8.21
CA SER A 230 11.28 17.89 -8.18
C SER A 230 11.42 18.80 -6.96
N SER A 231 10.31 19.18 -6.33
CA SER A 231 10.28 20.11 -5.19
C SER A 231 9.26 19.68 -4.15
N LEU A 232 9.41 20.20 -2.93
CA LEU A 232 8.44 19.94 -1.86
C LEU A 232 7.10 20.58 -2.22
N GLU A 233 7.13 21.79 -2.75
CA GLU A 233 5.98 22.60 -3.15
C GLU A 233 5.09 21.86 -4.15
N ASP A 234 5.69 21.28 -5.20
CA ASP A 234 4.95 20.49 -6.20
C ASP A 234 4.29 19.26 -5.57
N SER A 235 4.94 18.68 -4.55
CA SER A 235 4.46 17.48 -3.87
C SER A 235 3.38 17.72 -2.84
N ILE A 236 3.13 18.97 -2.42
CA ILE A 236 2.14 19.31 -1.38
C ILE A 236 1.04 20.25 -1.86
N GLY A 237 1.12 20.77 -3.09
CA GLY A 237 0.24 21.84 -3.58
C GLY A 237 -1.24 21.52 -3.62
N ASP A 238 -1.63 20.24 -3.66
CA ASP A 238 -3.03 19.77 -3.60
C ASP A 238 -3.50 19.43 -2.18
N LEU A 239 -2.64 19.51 -1.16
CA LEU A 239 -2.99 19.16 0.22
C LEU A 239 -3.60 20.36 0.96
N ASN A 240 -4.59 20.06 1.81
CA ASN A 240 -5.20 21.02 2.71
C ASN A 240 -4.54 21.03 4.09
N TRP A 241 -3.87 19.94 4.48
CA TRP A 241 -3.23 19.82 5.78
C TRP A 241 -2.01 18.92 5.75
N LEU A 242 -0.88 19.41 6.27
CA LEU A 242 0.41 18.73 6.24
C LEU A 242 1.01 18.59 7.64
N CYS A 243 1.42 17.37 7.99
CA CYS A 243 2.20 17.10 9.21
C CYS A 243 3.66 16.81 8.88
N ALA A 244 4.60 17.43 9.59
CA ALA A 244 6.02 17.09 9.52
C ALA A 244 6.45 16.18 10.67
N THR A 245 7.14 15.09 10.37
CA THR A 245 7.69 14.20 11.41
C THR A 245 9.06 14.68 11.89
N THR A 246 9.25 14.73 13.21
CA THR A 246 10.56 15.11 13.78
C THR A 246 10.81 14.49 15.15
N ALA A 247 12.08 14.17 15.43
CA ALA A 247 12.54 13.76 16.76
C ALA A 247 13.19 14.91 17.53
N ARG A 248 13.41 16.07 16.89
CA ARG A 248 14.12 17.21 17.47
C ARG A 248 13.13 18.31 17.82
N GLN A 249 13.34 18.96 18.96
CA GLN A 249 12.66 20.21 19.25
C GLN A 249 13.12 21.27 18.23
N ARG A 250 12.15 21.98 17.66
CA ARG A 250 12.38 23.07 16.72
C ARG A 250 11.81 24.33 17.32
N ASP A 251 12.49 25.46 17.12
CA ASP A 251 11.99 26.78 17.53
C ASP A 251 10.98 27.31 16.51
N LEU A 252 9.90 26.54 16.32
CA LEU A 252 8.79 26.87 15.44
C LEU A 252 7.51 26.87 16.27
N ARG A 253 6.71 27.94 16.15
CA ARG A 253 5.41 28.06 16.82
C ARG A 253 4.33 27.28 16.07
N LYS A 254 4.44 25.95 16.11
CA LYS A 254 3.48 25.02 15.48
C LYS A 254 2.94 24.03 16.52
N PRO A 255 1.70 23.54 16.36
CA PRO A 255 1.18 22.46 17.20
C PRO A 255 2.10 21.24 17.14
N VAL A 256 2.36 20.63 18.30
CA VAL A 256 3.11 19.38 18.42
C VAL A 256 2.14 18.30 18.87
N MET A 257 2.08 17.21 18.12
CA MET A 257 1.11 16.13 18.30
C MET A 257 1.82 14.79 18.45
N THR A 258 1.19 13.90 19.22
CA THR A 258 1.51 12.46 19.18
C THR A 258 1.00 11.85 17.87
N PRO A 259 1.49 10.66 17.49
CA PRO A 259 0.92 9.88 16.38
C PRO A 259 -0.60 9.74 16.43
N GLU A 260 -1.14 9.36 17.58
CA GLU A 260 -2.58 9.19 17.81
C GLU A 260 -3.37 10.49 17.54
N GLN A 261 -2.90 11.62 18.09
CA GLN A 261 -3.55 12.93 17.92
C GLN A 261 -3.53 13.38 16.46
N ALA A 262 -2.39 13.24 15.79
CA ALA A 262 -2.25 13.65 14.39
C ALA A 262 -3.14 12.80 13.46
N ILE A 263 -3.20 11.48 13.69
CA ILE A 263 -4.07 10.59 12.91
C ILE A 263 -5.55 10.89 13.15
N ALA A 264 -5.96 11.14 14.40
CA ALA A 264 -7.35 11.51 14.72
C ALA A 264 -7.77 12.82 14.02
N GLU A 265 -6.87 13.81 13.97
CA GLU A 265 -7.09 15.06 13.25
C GLU A 265 -7.18 14.83 11.73
N MET A 266 -6.26 14.04 11.14
CA MET A 266 -6.30 13.69 9.72
C MET A 266 -7.60 13.01 9.33
N ARG A 267 -8.08 12.04 10.14
CA ARG A 267 -9.36 11.36 9.90
C ARG A 267 -10.53 12.34 9.93
N THR A 268 -10.54 13.25 10.91
CA THR A 268 -11.56 14.28 11.02
C THR A 268 -11.58 15.18 9.78
N ARG A 269 -10.42 15.59 9.28
CA ARG A 269 -10.29 16.40 8.06
C ARG A 269 -10.66 15.65 6.79
N ILE A 270 -10.16 14.44 6.61
CA ILE A 270 -10.48 13.58 5.46
C ILE A 270 -11.98 13.31 5.38
N SER A 271 -12.67 13.09 6.51
CA SER A 271 -14.14 12.93 6.52
C SER A 271 -14.91 14.19 6.09
N ARG A 272 -14.27 15.36 6.05
CA ARG A 272 -14.79 16.62 5.49
C ARG A 272 -14.38 16.86 4.04
N GLY A 273 -13.65 15.92 3.42
CA GLY A 273 -13.14 16.02 2.06
C GLY A 273 -11.80 16.75 1.92
N GLU A 274 -11.10 17.03 3.01
CA GLU A 274 -9.75 17.63 2.98
C GLU A 274 -8.68 16.58 2.62
N ARG A 275 -7.71 16.96 1.79
CA ARG A 275 -6.53 16.14 1.47
C ARG A 275 -5.45 16.36 2.53
N CYS A 276 -5.01 15.29 3.17
CA CYS A 276 -3.98 15.34 4.21
C CYS A 276 -2.67 14.69 3.73
N GLY A 277 -1.54 15.09 4.31
CA GLY A 277 -0.24 14.46 4.07
C GLY A 277 0.65 14.40 5.31
N ILE A 278 1.58 13.44 5.30
CA ILE A 278 2.61 13.26 6.31
C ILE A 278 3.98 13.32 5.63
N LEU A 279 4.79 14.29 6.04
CA LEU A 279 6.14 14.53 5.54
C LEU A 279 7.18 13.84 6.43
N PHE A 280 8.03 13.03 5.79
CA PHE A 280 9.15 12.34 6.41
C PHE A 280 10.46 12.82 5.82
N GLY A 281 11.45 13.03 6.69
CA GLY A 281 12.76 13.53 6.29
C GLY A 281 13.76 12.45 5.91
N ARG A 282 14.93 12.92 5.48
CA ARG A 282 16.12 12.12 5.15
C ARG A 282 16.56 11.27 6.33
N GLU A 283 17.14 10.10 6.08
CA GLU A 283 17.52 9.12 7.11
C GLU A 283 18.50 9.65 8.15
N ARG A 284 19.46 10.50 7.75
CA ARG A 284 20.52 11.01 8.66
C ARG A 284 20.15 12.34 9.31
N ASN A 285 19.57 13.24 8.54
CA ASN A 285 19.43 14.64 8.94
C ASN A 285 17.98 15.00 9.31
N GLY A 286 17.02 14.13 9.00
CA GLY A 286 15.60 14.43 9.08
C GLY A 286 15.21 15.55 8.12
N LEU A 287 14.18 16.30 8.51
CA LEU A 287 13.71 17.47 7.78
C LEU A 287 14.53 18.72 8.13
N GLU A 288 14.75 19.57 7.13
CA GLU A 288 15.28 20.91 7.30
C GLU A 288 14.25 21.84 7.93
N THR A 289 14.71 22.94 8.53
CA THR A 289 13.79 23.90 9.17
C THR A 289 12.84 24.54 8.16
N SER A 290 13.31 24.80 6.92
CA SER A 290 12.50 25.29 5.79
C SER A 290 11.39 24.31 5.42
N GLU A 291 11.69 23.01 5.37
CA GLU A 291 10.72 21.95 5.05
C GLU A 291 9.66 21.82 6.15
N VAL A 292 10.09 21.85 7.42
CA VAL A 292 9.18 21.83 8.57
C VAL A 292 8.31 23.09 8.62
N ALA A 293 8.81 24.24 8.15
CA ALA A 293 8.05 25.49 8.13
C ALA A 293 6.80 25.39 7.25
N ASN A 294 6.81 24.57 6.20
CA ASN A 294 5.68 24.34 5.29
C ASN A 294 4.58 23.44 5.88
N ALA A 295 4.82 22.74 7.00
CA ALA A 295 3.82 21.87 7.63
C ALA A 295 2.91 22.64 8.59
N ASP A 296 1.65 22.25 8.72
CA ASP A 296 0.69 22.84 9.66
C ASP A 296 0.92 22.40 11.11
N ALA A 297 1.40 21.17 11.30
CA ALA A 297 1.67 20.59 12.61
C ALA A 297 2.91 19.68 12.59
N LEU A 298 3.45 19.41 13.78
CA LEU A 298 4.57 18.50 13.99
C LEU A 298 4.09 17.21 14.64
N ILE A 299 4.58 16.08 14.12
CA ILE A 299 4.41 14.78 14.76
C ILE A 299 5.72 14.40 15.44
N MET A 300 5.66 14.23 16.77
CA MET A 300 6.79 13.73 17.56
C MET A 300 6.42 12.37 18.16
N ILE A 301 7.07 11.32 17.66
CA ILE A 301 6.88 9.95 18.16
C ILE A 301 7.58 9.85 19.53
N PRO A 302 6.89 9.44 20.62
CA PRO A 302 7.52 9.20 21.90
C PRO A 302 8.55 8.07 21.79
N VAL A 303 9.82 8.39 21.99
CA VAL A 303 10.96 7.47 21.89
C VAL A 303 11.88 7.64 23.10
N ASN A 304 12.76 6.67 23.32
CA ASN A 304 13.80 6.79 24.34
C ASN A 304 14.71 7.98 24.00
N SER A 305 14.81 8.96 24.90
CA SER A 305 15.59 10.19 24.68
C SER A 305 17.10 9.92 24.48
N ARG A 306 17.61 8.77 24.93
CA ARG A 306 19.00 8.35 24.68
C ARG A 306 19.23 7.81 23.27
N PHE A 307 18.17 7.43 22.56
CA PHE A 307 18.24 6.88 21.20
C PHE A 307 16.94 7.20 20.43
N ALA A 308 16.82 8.45 20.00
CA ALA A 308 15.61 8.99 19.37
C ALA A 308 15.57 8.88 17.84
N SER A 309 16.44 8.06 17.24
CA SER A 309 16.56 7.93 15.79
C SER A 309 15.88 6.65 15.30
N LEU A 310 14.65 6.78 14.82
CA LEU A 310 13.94 5.68 14.15
C LEU A 310 14.38 5.57 12.68
N ASN A 311 14.41 4.34 12.15
CA ASN A 311 14.52 4.16 10.71
C ASN A 311 13.27 4.74 10.01
N LEU A 312 13.45 5.26 8.80
CA LEU A 312 12.39 5.88 8.00
C LEU A 312 11.15 4.99 7.87
N ALA A 313 11.33 3.73 7.47
CA ALA A 313 10.23 2.78 7.31
C ALA A 313 9.57 2.42 8.65
N GLN A 314 10.31 2.45 9.76
CA GLN A 314 9.74 2.24 11.11
C GLN A 314 8.86 3.42 11.53
N ALA A 315 9.26 4.65 11.23
CA ALA A 315 8.44 5.83 11.50
C ALA A 315 7.13 5.80 10.68
N VAL A 316 7.22 5.44 9.39
CA VAL A 316 6.02 5.23 8.54
C VAL A 316 5.15 4.09 9.09
N LEU A 317 5.76 2.98 9.52
CA LEU A 317 5.05 1.83 10.09
C LEU A 317 4.26 2.20 11.35
N LEU A 318 4.83 3.02 12.24
CA LEU A 318 4.12 3.48 13.45
C LEU A 318 2.92 4.36 13.10
N LEU A 319 3.08 5.31 12.17
CA LEU A 319 1.97 6.18 11.77
C LEU A 319 0.92 5.43 10.94
N GLY A 320 1.33 4.48 10.11
CA GLY A 320 0.43 3.57 9.41
C GLY A 320 -0.34 2.67 10.39
N TYR A 321 0.32 2.13 11.41
CA TYR A 321 -0.35 1.37 12.46
C TYR A 321 -1.41 2.21 13.17
N GLU A 322 -1.07 3.44 13.58
CA GLU A 322 -2.05 4.34 14.19
C GLU A 322 -3.19 4.70 13.23
N TRP A 323 -2.89 4.90 11.94
CA TRP A 323 -3.92 5.07 10.91
C TRP A 323 -4.88 3.88 10.90
N MET A 324 -4.38 2.66 10.77
CA MET A 324 -5.20 1.44 10.74
C MET A 324 -5.97 1.22 12.05
N ARG A 325 -5.33 1.43 13.20
CA ARG A 325 -5.90 1.25 14.55
C ARG A 325 -6.99 2.27 14.86
N GLY A 326 -6.81 3.51 14.40
CA GLY A 326 -7.77 4.59 14.58
C GLY A 326 -9.04 4.47 13.74
N ASP A 327 -9.22 3.37 12.99
CA ASP A 327 -10.41 3.07 12.22
C ASP A 327 -11.43 2.29 13.07
N PRO A 328 -12.53 2.91 13.55
CA PRO A 328 -13.48 2.25 14.46
C PRO A 328 -14.20 1.07 13.82
N GLY A 329 -14.23 0.99 12.48
CA GLY A 329 -14.91 -0.06 11.73
C GLY A 329 -14.04 -1.26 11.38
N ARG A 330 -12.76 -1.28 11.78
CA ARG A 330 -11.83 -2.33 11.35
C ARG A 330 -11.69 -3.49 12.32
N SER A 331 -11.58 -4.66 11.69
CA SER A 331 -11.16 -5.88 12.35
C SER A 331 -9.71 -5.80 12.81
N LEU A 332 -9.45 -6.38 13.98
CA LEU A 332 -8.12 -6.85 14.35
C LEU A 332 -7.72 -8.03 13.45
N GLY A 333 -6.48 -8.02 12.97
CA GLY A 333 -5.96 -9.09 12.11
C GLY A 333 -6.51 -9.09 10.68
N ARG A 334 -6.33 -10.22 10.00
CA ARG A 334 -6.77 -10.41 8.61
C ARG A 334 -8.23 -10.86 8.58
N VAL A 335 -9.00 -10.31 7.64
CA VAL A 335 -10.35 -10.81 7.30
C VAL A 335 -10.24 -11.52 5.95
N THR A 336 -10.78 -12.73 5.86
CA THR A 336 -10.79 -13.55 4.65
C THR A 336 -12.15 -14.20 4.47
N THR A 337 -12.30 -15.05 3.47
CA THR A 337 -13.50 -15.91 3.30
C THR A 337 -13.75 -16.82 4.50
N TYR A 338 -12.73 -17.10 5.32
CA TYR A 338 -12.81 -17.98 6.48
C TYR A 338 -12.60 -17.26 7.82
N GLU A 339 -11.94 -16.09 7.80
CA GLU A 339 -11.66 -15.27 8.98
C GLU A 339 -12.62 -14.09 9.03
N ARG A 340 -13.35 -13.94 10.15
CA ARG A 340 -14.32 -12.86 10.36
C ARG A 340 -13.72 -11.66 11.07
N PRO A 341 -14.38 -10.49 10.99
CA PRO A 341 -13.99 -9.34 11.79
C PRO A 341 -13.92 -9.66 13.29
N LEU A 342 -12.80 -9.32 13.91
CA LEU A 342 -12.57 -9.41 15.34
C LEU A 342 -12.43 -8.00 15.93
N ASN A 343 -13.02 -7.80 17.10
CA ASN A 343 -12.88 -6.58 17.87
C ASN A 343 -12.08 -6.86 19.14
N GLU A 344 -11.66 -5.80 19.83
CA GLU A 344 -11.09 -5.94 21.17
C GLU A 344 -12.09 -6.57 22.15
N GLY A 345 -11.58 -7.31 23.12
CA GLY A 345 -12.38 -7.96 24.16
C GLY A 345 -12.55 -9.46 23.97
N LEU A 346 -13.58 -10.02 24.63
CA LEU A 346 -13.88 -11.46 24.56
C LEU A 346 -14.51 -11.80 23.21
N ASN A 347 -13.93 -12.77 22.51
CA ASN A 347 -14.49 -13.29 21.27
C ASN A 347 -15.57 -14.34 21.59
N PHE A 348 -16.83 -13.94 21.42
CA PHE A 348 -17.98 -14.83 21.63
C PHE A 348 -18.31 -15.71 20.42
N GLY A 349 -17.64 -15.54 19.28
CA GLY A 349 -17.93 -16.27 18.06
C GLY A 349 -19.38 -16.08 17.60
N HIS A 350 -20.17 -17.14 17.69
CA HIS A 350 -21.61 -17.14 17.37
C HIS A 350 -22.52 -16.99 18.59
N ASP A 351 -21.95 -17.14 19.79
CA ASP A 351 -22.72 -17.13 21.01
C ASP A 351 -23.00 -15.70 21.47
N ARG A 352 -24.05 -15.55 22.28
CA ARG A 352 -24.32 -14.28 22.95
C ARG A 352 -23.79 -14.32 24.38
N PRO A 353 -23.40 -13.17 24.94
CA PRO A 353 -23.20 -13.05 26.37
C PRO A 353 -24.44 -13.54 27.14
N ALA A 354 -24.21 -14.22 28.26
CA ALA A 354 -25.28 -14.59 29.17
C ALA A 354 -25.96 -13.33 29.72
N THR A 355 -27.28 -13.35 29.77
CA THR A 355 -28.04 -12.31 30.45
C THR A 355 -27.76 -12.35 31.95
N LYS A 356 -28.00 -11.23 32.64
CA LYS A 356 -27.93 -11.20 34.11
C LYS A 356 -28.88 -12.20 34.76
N GLN A 357 -30.06 -12.43 34.16
CA GLN A 357 -31.02 -13.41 34.65
C GLN A 357 -30.47 -14.85 34.57
N GLU A 358 -29.79 -15.21 33.48
CA GLU A 358 -29.15 -16.53 33.34
C GLU A 358 -28.02 -16.73 34.36
N LEU A 359 -27.20 -15.69 34.58
CA LEU A 359 -26.15 -15.72 35.60
C LEU A 359 -26.72 -15.84 37.02
N ILE A 360 -27.78 -15.09 37.34
CA ILE A 360 -28.48 -15.18 38.62
C ILE A 360 -29.02 -16.60 38.82
N GLY A 361 -29.64 -17.20 37.79
CA GLY A 361 -30.11 -18.58 37.86
C GLY A 361 -29.00 -19.63 38.05
N LEU A 362 -27.76 -19.35 37.59
CA LEU A 362 -26.59 -20.16 37.93
C LEU A 362 -26.18 -19.96 39.40
N PHE A 363 -26.19 -18.71 39.89
CA PHE A 363 -25.84 -18.41 41.29
C PHE A 363 -26.79 -19.10 42.26
N GLU A 364 -28.10 -18.95 42.03
CA GLU A 364 -29.13 -19.59 42.86
C GLU A 364 -28.99 -21.11 42.88
N HIS A 365 -28.77 -21.73 41.72
CA HIS A 365 -28.59 -23.18 41.63
C HIS A 365 -27.31 -23.66 42.33
N LEU A 366 -26.18 -22.96 42.13
CA LEU A 366 -24.92 -23.32 42.79
C LEU A 366 -25.01 -23.14 44.31
N GLU A 367 -25.57 -22.02 44.77
CA GLU A 367 -25.76 -21.72 46.19
C GLU A 367 -26.67 -22.73 46.87
N SER A 368 -27.78 -23.13 46.23
CA SER A 368 -28.70 -24.12 46.81
C SER A 368 -28.04 -25.49 46.95
N GLU A 369 -27.27 -25.93 45.96
CA GLU A 369 -26.58 -27.23 46.03
C GLU A 369 -25.43 -27.21 47.05
N LEU A 370 -24.65 -26.13 47.13
CA LEU A 370 -23.60 -26.00 48.14
C LEU A 370 -24.17 -25.99 49.57
N GLU A 371 -25.32 -25.36 49.77
CA GLU A 371 -26.01 -25.37 51.06
C GLU A 371 -26.53 -26.76 51.42
N ARG A 372 -27.20 -27.45 50.47
CA ARG A 372 -27.67 -28.83 50.65
C ARG A 372 -26.54 -29.79 51.01
N LEU A 373 -25.36 -29.61 50.43
CA LEU A 373 -24.18 -30.45 50.67
C LEU A 373 -23.38 -30.01 51.92
N GLY A 374 -23.82 -28.97 52.64
CA GLY A 374 -23.21 -28.54 53.90
C GLY A 374 -21.91 -27.74 53.76
N PHE A 375 -21.59 -27.22 52.57
CA PHE A 375 -20.34 -26.46 52.31
C PHE A 375 -20.19 -25.23 53.22
N PHE A 376 -21.32 -24.59 53.56
CA PHE A 376 -21.31 -23.37 54.38
C PHE A 376 -21.25 -23.63 55.89
N ASN A 377 -20.92 -24.85 56.35
CA ASN A 377 -20.79 -25.13 57.79
C ASN A 377 -19.35 -24.89 58.28
N PRO A 378 -19.12 -24.03 59.30
CA PRO A 378 -20.06 -23.20 60.06
C PRO A 378 -20.57 -21.95 59.32
N GLY A 379 -21.86 -21.62 59.53
CA GLY A 379 -22.68 -20.71 58.72
C GLY A 379 -22.19 -19.25 58.57
N HIS A 380 -21.34 -18.77 59.47
CA HIS A 380 -20.89 -17.37 59.46
C HIS A 380 -20.08 -16.98 58.21
N ARG A 381 -19.52 -17.95 57.47
CA ARG A 381 -18.77 -17.71 56.22
C ARG A 381 -19.63 -17.64 54.97
N LYS A 382 -20.93 -17.99 55.05
CA LYS A 382 -21.82 -18.11 53.89
C LYS A 382 -21.89 -16.84 53.05
N ALA A 383 -22.10 -15.69 53.70
CA ALA A 383 -22.25 -14.41 53.00
C ALA A 383 -20.99 -14.04 52.21
N THR A 384 -19.82 -14.10 52.85
CA THR A 384 -18.53 -13.78 52.22
C THR A 384 -18.20 -14.71 51.06
N VAL A 385 -18.38 -16.03 51.24
CA VAL A 385 -18.14 -17.00 50.17
C VAL A 385 -19.08 -16.77 48.98
N THR A 386 -20.37 -16.53 49.25
CA THR A 386 -21.37 -16.29 48.21
C THR A 386 -21.04 -15.04 47.41
N GLN A 387 -20.67 -13.95 48.09
CA GLN A 387 -20.25 -12.72 47.44
C GLN A 387 -19.00 -12.93 46.57
N ASN A 388 -18.03 -13.73 47.04
CA ASN A 388 -16.83 -14.06 46.28
C ASN A 388 -17.16 -14.89 45.03
N LEU A 389 -18.03 -15.91 45.15
CA LEU A 389 -18.47 -16.73 44.02
C LEU A 389 -19.20 -15.90 42.98
N ARG A 390 -20.14 -15.05 43.39
CA ARG A 390 -20.86 -14.14 42.48
C ARG A 390 -19.91 -13.17 41.80
N THR A 391 -18.94 -12.62 42.52
CA THR A 391 -17.93 -11.70 41.96
C THR A 391 -17.00 -12.41 40.98
N LEU A 392 -16.58 -13.64 41.28
CA LEU A 392 -15.77 -14.46 40.38
C LEU A 392 -16.53 -14.74 39.08
N LEU A 393 -17.74 -15.28 39.19
CA LEU A 393 -18.52 -15.72 38.03
C LEU A 393 -19.04 -14.53 37.20
N SER A 394 -19.32 -13.38 37.82
CA SER A 394 -19.74 -12.17 37.10
C SER A 394 -18.61 -11.55 36.27
N ARG A 395 -17.34 -11.76 36.63
CA ARG A 395 -16.18 -11.29 35.86
C ARG A 395 -15.82 -12.19 34.69
N LEU A 396 -16.38 -13.40 34.65
CA LEU A 396 -16.05 -14.40 33.63
C LEU A 396 -16.41 -13.94 32.21
N GLY A 397 -17.41 -13.05 32.08
CA GLY A 397 -17.95 -12.66 30.79
C GLY A 397 -18.62 -13.81 30.04
N ALA A 398 -19.21 -14.77 30.77
CA ALA A 398 -19.68 -16.04 30.22
C ALA A 398 -20.75 -15.89 29.12
N THR A 399 -20.74 -16.80 28.15
CA THR A 399 -21.85 -16.98 27.19
C THR A 399 -23.03 -17.72 27.83
N ASP A 400 -24.20 -17.63 27.20
CA ASP A 400 -25.37 -18.38 27.67
C ASP A 400 -25.12 -19.91 27.64
N GLN A 401 -24.38 -20.39 26.65
CA GLN A 401 -23.98 -21.79 26.54
C GLN A 401 -23.01 -22.22 27.65
N GLU A 402 -22.05 -21.39 28.02
CA GLU A 402 -21.15 -21.65 29.15
C GLU A 402 -21.91 -21.68 30.48
N VAL A 403 -22.88 -20.78 30.68
CA VAL A 403 -23.76 -20.80 31.85
C VAL A 403 -24.58 -22.10 31.92
N ARG A 404 -25.16 -22.56 30.79
CA ARG A 404 -25.86 -23.85 30.74
C ARG A 404 -24.92 -25.01 31.07
N THR A 405 -23.70 -24.99 30.56
CA THR A 405 -22.68 -26.00 30.82
C THR A 405 -22.32 -26.04 32.31
N LEU A 406 -22.07 -24.89 32.93
CA LEU A 406 -21.80 -24.78 34.36
C LEU A 406 -22.96 -25.30 35.21
N ARG A 407 -24.21 -24.96 34.86
CA ARG A 407 -25.38 -25.52 35.56
C ARG A 407 -25.47 -27.05 35.41
N GLY A 408 -25.13 -27.60 34.24
CA GLY A 408 -25.05 -29.05 34.02
C GLY A 408 -23.96 -29.73 34.86
N ILE A 409 -22.79 -29.08 35.00
CA ILE A 409 -21.71 -29.53 35.89
C ILE A 409 -22.19 -29.56 37.35
N VAL A 410 -22.82 -28.47 37.82
CA VAL A 410 -23.37 -28.38 39.19
C VAL A 410 -24.37 -29.51 39.43
N ALA A 411 -25.33 -29.72 38.52
CA ALA A 411 -26.32 -30.80 38.66
C ALA A 411 -25.65 -32.18 38.74
N THR A 412 -24.66 -32.45 37.89
CA THR A 412 -23.96 -33.74 37.85
C THR A 412 -23.16 -34.00 39.12
N LEU A 413 -22.42 -32.99 39.61
CA LEU A 413 -21.64 -33.09 40.84
C LEU A 413 -22.53 -33.25 42.07
N ALA A 414 -23.66 -32.55 42.10
CA ALA A 414 -24.63 -32.60 43.20
C ALA A 414 -25.38 -33.93 43.30
N GLN A 415 -25.71 -34.56 42.17
CA GLN A 415 -26.53 -35.78 42.10
C GLN A 415 -25.70 -37.07 42.04
N GLY A 416 -24.41 -36.98 41.67
CA GLY A 416 -23.55 -38.15 41.44
C GLY A 416 -23.90 -38.91 40.14
N LYS A 417 -22.92 -39.58 39.52
CA LYS A 417 -23.18 -40.45 38.36
C LYS A 417 -24.08 -41.63 38.79
N GLY A 418 -25.38 -41.62 38.49
CA GLY A 418 -26.18 -42.86 38.59
C GLY A 418 -27.70 -42.78 38.76
N ALA A 419 -28.32 -41.64 39.07
CA ALA A 419 -29.77 -41.58 39.25
C ALA A 419 -30.54 -41.28 37.94
N GLY A 420 -30.07 -41.79 36.81
CA GLY A 420 -30.75 -41.69 35.52
C GLY A 420 -32.07 -42.46 35.53
N ARG A 421 -33.18 -41.73 35.61
CA ARG A 421 -34.57 -42.17 35.50
C ARG A 421 -34.76 -43.17 34.34
N LYS A 422 -34.90 -44.47 34.66
CA LYS A 422 -35.50 -45.45 33.72
C LYS A 422 -36.96 -45.06 33.51
N SER A 423 -37.30 -44.52 32.35
CA SER A 423 -38.69 -44.43 31.90
C SER A 423 -39.18 -45.84 31.52
N GLY A 424 -39.72 -46.56 32.49
CA GLY A 424 -40.50 -47.77 32.23
C GLY A 424 -41.98 -47.42 32.21
N SER A 425 -42.63 -47.55 31.05
CA SER A 425 -43.91 -48.27 30.89
C SER A 425 -44.38 -48.13 29.43
N LYS A 426 -44.08 -49.14 28.62
CA LYS A 426 -44.97 -49.58 27.54
C LYS A 426 -45.79 -50.72 28.14
N VAL A 427 -47.11 -50.57 28.21
CA VAL A 427 -48.09 -51.63 28.45
C VAL A 427 -49.33 -51.24 27.63
N PRO A 428 -50.03 -52.21 27.01
CA PRO A 428 -50.10 -52.45 25.56
C PRO A 428 -51.01 -51.53 24.75
#